data_AF-A0A519QPL4-F1
#
_entry.id   AF-A0A519QPL4-F1
#
_cell.length_a   1.000
_cell.length_b   1.000
_cell.length_c   1.000
_cell.angle_alpha   90.00
_cell.angle_beta   90.00
_cell.angle_gamma   90.00
#
_symmetry.space_group_name_H-M   'P 1'
#
loop_
_entity.id
_entity.type
_entity.pdbx_description
1 polymer ?
#
loop_
_entity_poly.entity_id
_entity_poly.type
_entity_poly.pdbx_seq_one_letter_code
_entity_poly.pdbx_strand_id
1 'polypeptide(L)'
;MDWLTTLRRSGGINALSRQLGASPADVSAAATALLPALLAGLRQAADTLGEGDAGVQSLVDVLAELGGGQLAADVMGPGPLDTAPGVLLLDRVLGPEVARRAVLVEAERSQGLALELGERVLPALAMLVGGYITARAGGSGAEGSGGLDELGGLRDTLTPDAGDSGADRI
;
A
#
# COMPACT_ATOMS: atom_id res chain seq x y z
N MET A 1 -0.79 2.55 12.71
CA MET A 1 -1.00 3.87 12.04
C MET A 1 -2.16 3.76 11.08
N ASP A 2 -3.08 4.73 11.02
CA ASP A 2 -4.26 4.66 10.14
C ASP A 2 -3.91 5.17 8.72
N TRP A 3 -3.79 4.23 7.77
CA TRP A 3 -3.41 4.54 6.38
C TRP A 3 -4.45 5.42 5.66
N LEU A 4 -5.73 5.19 5.93
CA LEU A 4 -6.81 5.98 5.35
C LEU A 4 -6.72 7.44 5.78
N THR A 5 -6.47 7.70 7.07
CA THR A 5 -6.25 9.05 7.60
C THR A 5 -5.03 9.70 6.96
N THR A 6 -3.94 8.95 6.77
CA THR A 6 -2.71 9.44 6.13
C THR A 6 -2.96 9.84 4.67
N LEU A 7 -3.67 9.01 3.91
CA LEU A 7 -4.05 9.28 2.52
C LEU A 7 -5.00 10.48 2.40
N ARG A 8 -5.92 10.64 3.35
CA ARG A 8 -6.81 11.81 3.40
C ARG A 8 -6.05 13.09 3.72
N ARG A 9 -5.17 13.05 4.72
CA ARG A 9 -4.40 14.22 5.19
C ARG A 9 -3.35 14.67 4.17
N SER A 10 -2.74 13.73 3.48
CA SER A 10 -1.74 14.02 2.44
C SER A 10 -2.36 14.50 1.12
N GLY A 11 -3.67 14.36 0.94
CA GLY A 11 -4.34 14.69 -0.32
C GLY A 11 -4.38 13.55 -1.33
N GLY A 12 -3.92 12.35 -0.97
CA GLY A 12 -3.96 11.15 -1.79
C GLY A 12 -5.35 10.79 -2.31
N ILE A 13 -6.38 10.87 -1.46
CA ILE A 13 -7.78 10.63 -1.88
C ILE A 13 -8.22 11.67 -2.93
N ASN A 14 -7.80 12.93 -2.77
CA ASN A 14 -8.15 13.98 -3.72
C ASN A 14 -7.43 13.77 -5.06
N ALA A 15 -6.15 13.39 -5.03
CA ALA A 15 -5.40 13.04 -6.22
C ALA A 15 -6.03 11.86 -6.99
N LEU A 16 -6.34 10.76 -6.29
CA LEU A 16 -7.04 9.62 -6.86
C LEU A 16 -8.40 10.00 -7.46
N SER A 17 -9.19 10.84 -6.77
CA SER A 17 -10.48 11.31 -7.29
C SER A 17 -10.33 12.06 -8.62
N ARG A 18 -9.28 12.88 -8.77
CA ARG A 18 -8.98 13.60 -10.01
C ARG A 18 -8.52 12.66 -11.11
N GLN A 19 -7.60 11.74 -10.79
CA GLN A 19 -7.04 10.79 -11.76
C GLN A 19 -8.10 9.83 -12.32
N LEU A 20 -9.03 9.41 -11.46
CA LEU A 20 -10.05 8.41 -11.80
C LEU A 20 -11.36 9.03 -12.30
N GLY A 21 -11.52 10.35 -12.17
CA GLY A 21 -12.77 11.04 -12.49
C GLY A 21 -13.94 10.61 -11.61
N ALA A 22 -13.66 10.18 -10.37
CA ALA A 22 -14.65 9.67 -9.42
C ALA A 22 -14.79 10.58 -8.20
N SER A 23 -15.89 10.47 -7.44
CA SER A 23 -16.08 11.32 -6.27
C SER A 23 -15.08 10.95 -5.16
N PRO A 24 -14.58 11.91 -4.36
CA PRO A 24 -13.68 11.62 -3.25
C PRO A 24 -14.32 10.69 -2.20
N ALA A 25 -15.65 10.70 -2.09
CA ALA A 25 -16.39 9.77 -1.24
C ALA A 25 -16.27 8.31 -1.75
N ASP A 26 -16.46 8.10 -3.05
CA ASP A 26 -16.37 6.77 -3.68
C ASP A 26 -14.94 6.22 -3.60
N VAL A 27 -13.95 7.08 -3.86
CA VAL A 27 -12.53 6.73 -3.72
C VAL A 27 -12.16 6.44 -2.26
N SER A 28 -12.72 7.19 -1.31
CA SER A 28 -12.48 6.91 0.11
C SER A 28 -13.08 5.57 0.52
N ALA A 29 -14.30 5.25 0.08
CA ALA A 29 -14.93 3.95 0.35
C ALA A 29 -14.11 2.81 -0.27
N ALA A 30 -13.61 3.03 -1.48
CA ALA A 30 -12.68 2.12 -2.16
C ALA A 30 -11.39 1.89 -1.38
N ALA A 31 -10.72 2.96 -0.97
CA ALA A 31 -9.52 2.85 -0.16
C ALA A 31 -9.82 2.07 1.14
N THR A 32 -10.91 2.38 1.84
CA THR A 32 -11.30 1.67 3.08
C THR A 32 -11.45 0.17 2.87
N ALA A 33 -12.05 -0.26 1.75
CA ALA A 33 -12.27 -1.67 1.46
C ALA A 33 -11.01 -2.40 0.97
N LEU A 34 -10.19 -1.72 0.15
CA LEU A 34 -9.09 -2.34 -0.57
C LEU A 34 -7.76 -2.28 0.20
N LEU A 35 -7.56 -1.26 1.05
CA LEU A 35 -6.37 -1.12 1.90
C LEU A 35 -6.03 -2.36 2.72
N PRO A 36 -6.96 -3.00 3.47
CA PRO A 36 -6.60 -4.14 4.31
C PRO A 36 -6.04 -5.30 3.48
N ALA A 37 -6.63 -5.58 2.32
CA ALA A 37 -6.14 -6.60 1.42
C ALA A 37 -4.80 -6.24 0.75
N LEU A 38 -4.63 -4.97 0.37
CA LEU A 38 -3.37 -4.48 -0.18
C LEU A 38 -2.22 -4.62 0.82
N LEU A 39 -2.44 -4.19 2.06
CA LEU A 39 -1.46 -4.30 3.14
C LEU A 39 -1.16 -5.76 3.49
N ALA A 40 -2.19 -6.63 3.51
CA ALA A 40 -2.01 -8.06 3.72
C ALA A 40 -1.15 -8.69 2.61
N GLY A 41 -1.38 -8.33 1.34
CA GLY A 41 -0.58 -8.77 0.20
C GLY A 41 0.87 -8.29 0.28
N LEU A 42 1.10 -7.01 0.61
CA LEU A 42 2.45 -6.47 0.84
C LEU A 42 3.19 -7.23 1.95
N ARG A 43 2.50 -7.54 3.05
CA ARG A 43 3.09 -8.33 4.14
C ARG A 43 3.47 -9.73 3.68
N GLN A 44 2.56 -10.42 3.01
CA GLN A 44 2.83 -11.75 2.47
C GLN A 44 3.99 -11.72 1.47
N ALA A 45 4.07 -10.69 0.62
CA ALA A 45 5.19 -10.49 -0.28
C ALA A 45 6.52 -10.31 0.47
N ALA A 46 6.55 -9.47 1.51
CA ALA A 46 7.72 -9.31 2.36
C ALA A 46 8.13 -10.65 3.00
N ASP A 47 7.20 -11.39 3.61
CA ASP A 47 7.45 -12.71 4.20
C ASP A 47 7.99 -13.73 3.18
N THR A 48 7.53 -13.66 1.92
CA THR A 48 8.05 -14.53 0.85
C THR A 48 9.44 -14.17 0.37
N LEU A 49 9.82 -12.88 0.46
CA LEU A 49 11.15 -12.39 0.08
C LEU A 49 12.17 -12.63 1.19
N GLY A 50 11.75 -12.66 2.45
CA GLY A 50 12.59 -12.97 3.59
C GLY A 50 11.87 -12.77 4.93
N GLU A 51 12.42 -13.33 6.00
CA GLU A 51 11.84 -13.14 7.34
C GLU A 51 12.24 -11.81 7.96
N GLY A 52 11.28 -11.17 8.63
CA GLY A 52 11.49 -9.94 9.38
C GLY A 52 11.89 -8.74 8.51
N ASP A 53 12.82 -7.94 9.01
CA ASP A 53 13.23 -6.69 8.37
C ASP A 53 13.93 -6.90 7.01
N ALA A 54 14.54 -8.07 6.78
CA ALA A 54 15.16 -8.41 5.50
C ALA A 54 14.13 -8.60 4.37
N GLY A 55 12.95 -9.15 4.68
CA GLY A 55 11.85 -9.29 3.73
C GLY A 55 11.23 -7.93 3.37
N VAL A 56 11.03 -7.07 4.37
CA VAL A 56 10.54 -5.70 4.16
C VAL A 56 11.53 -4.88 3.34
N GLN A 57 12.83 -4.99 3.63
CA GLN A 57 13.87 -4.33 2.83
C GLN A 57 13.83 -4.80 1.38
N SER A 58 13.75 -6.12 1.15
CA SER A 58 13.65 -6.68 -0.21
C SER A 58 12.41 -6.19 -0.96
N LEU A 59 11.28 -6.04 -0.26
CA LEU A 59 10.07 -5.45 -0.83
C LEU A 59 10.27 -3.97 -1.19
N VAL A 60 10.94 -3.21 -0.33
CA VAL A 60 11.31 -1.81 -0.59
C VAL A 60 12.22 -1.70 -1.81
N ASP A 61 13.18 -2.61 -1.97
CA ASP A 61 14.06 -2.68 -3.15
C ASP A 61 13.25 -2.94 -4.43
N VAL A 62 12.34 -3.93 -4.41
CA VAL A 62 11.44 -4.20 -5.56
C VAL A 62 10.55 -2.99 -5.89
N LEU A 63 10.02 -2.32 -4.86
CA LEU A 63 9.24 -1.09 -5.03
C LEU A 63 10.10 0.03 -5.62
N ALA A 64 11.35 0.16 -5.20
CA ALA A 64 12.30 1.14 -5.73
C ALA A 64 12.60 0.87 -7.21
N GLU A 65 12.77 -0.39 -7.61
CA GLU A 65 12.94 -0.78 -9.02
C GLU A 65 11.71 -0.45 -9.88
N LEU A 66 10.51 -0.58 -9.32
CA LEU A 66 9.26 -0.25 -10.01
C LEU A 66 8.98 1.27 -10.13
N GLY A 67 9.74 2.11 -9.43
CA GLY A 67 9.60 3.58 -9.46
C GLY A 67 9.67 4.25 -8.09
N GLY A 68 9.65 3.48 -7.01
CA GLY A 68 9.83 3.95 -5.63
C GLY A 68 8.91 5.12 -5.25
N GLY A 69 9.48 6.14 -4.61
CA GLY A 69 8.73 7.35 -4.22
C GLY A 69 8.11 8.12 -5.37
N GLN A 70 8.59 7.93 -6.61
CA GLN A 70 8.02 8.58 -7.79
C GLN A 70 6.60 8.08 -8.09
N LEU A 71 6.27 6.83 -7.74
CA LEU A 71 4.92 6.28 -7.89
C LEU A 71 3.87 7.10 -7.14
N ALA A 72 4.19 7.54 -5.93
CA ALA A 72 3.31 8.41 -5.16
C ALA A 72 3.24 9.82 -5.77
N ALA A 73 4.35 10.33 -6.30
CA ALA A 73 4.40 11.62 -6.99
C ALA A 73 3.57 11.63 -8.28
N ASP A 74 3.59 10.55 -9.06
CA ASP A 74 2.80 10.41 -10.30
C ASP A 74 1.30 10.41 -10.03
N VAL A 75 0.87 9.71 -8.97
CA VAL A 75 -0.55 9.73 -8.54
C VAL A 75 -0.96 11.14 -8.11
N MET A 76 -0.10 11.82 -7.35
CA MET A 76 -0.36 13.18 -6.83
C MET A 76 -0.26 14.27 -7.90
N GLY A 77 0.46 14.00 -8.98
CA GLY A 77 0.74 14.93 -10.06
C GLY A 77 -0.50 15.29 -10.91
N PRO A 78 -0.39 16.34 -11.74
CA PRO A 78 -1.48 16.77 -12.62
C PRO A 78 -1.55 16.02 -13.96
N GLY A 79 -0.60 15.12 -14.24
CA GLY A 79 -0.54 14.35 -15.50
C GLY A 79 -1.44 13.11 -15.48
N PRO A 80 -1.69 12.50 -16.66
CA PRO A 80 -2.39 11.22 -16.73
C PRO A 80 -1.61 10.16 -15.94
N LEU A 81 -2.28 9.52 -14.98
CA LEU A 81 -1.67 8.46 -14.19
C LEU A 81 -1.44 7.22 -15.04
N ASP A 82 -0.18 6.84 -15.20
CA ASP A 82 0.19 5.53 -15.73
C ASP A 82 0.00 4.48 -14.62
N THR A 83 -0.96 3.57 -14.80
CA THR A 83 -1.28 2.54 -13.81
C THR A 83 -0.47 1.25 -14.02
N ALA A 84 0.36 1.15 -15.06
CA ALA A 84 1.16 -0.03 -15.35
C ALA A 84 2.06 -0.44 -14.17
N PRO A 85 2.84 0.46 -13.52
CA PRO A 85 3.65 0.06 -12.37
C PRO A 85 2.79 -0.39 -11.18
N GLY A 86 1.60 0.19 -11.00
CA GLY A 86 0.63 -0.27 -10.00
C GLY A 86 0.14 -1.68 -10.25
N VAL A 87 -0.16 -2.01 -11.51
CA VAL A 87 -0.58 -3.36 -11.91
C VAL A 87 0.56 -4.37 -11.69
N LEU A 88 1.79 -4.02 -12.07
CA LEU A 88 2.98 -4.87 -11.85
C LEU A 88 3.23 -5.12 -10.37
N LEU A 89 3.10 -4.08 -9.54
CA LEU A 89 3.20 -4.20 -8.09
C LEU A 89 2.13 -5.15 -7.54
N LEU A 90 0.87 -4.97 -7.93
CA LEU A 90 -0.23 -5.83 -7.49
C LEU A 90 -0.01 -7.29 -7.89
N ASP A 91 0.51 -7.55 -9.08
CA ASP A 91 0.82 -8.91 -9.53
C ASP A 91 1.93 -9.55 -8.67
N ARG A 92 2.90 -8.75 -8.23
CA ARG A 92 3.95 -9.16 -7.29
C ARG A 92 3.43 -9.44 -5.89
N VAL A 93 2.53 -8.59 -5.37
CA VAL A 93 2.16 -8.58 -3.93
C VAL A 93 0.85 -9.30 -3.61
N LEU A 94 -0.18 -9.16 -4.45
CA LEU A 94 -1.45 -9.87 -4.29
C LEU A 94 -1.46 -11.17 -5.10
N GLY A 95 -0.58 -11.30 -6.09
CA GLY A 95 -0.58 -12.41 -7.03
C GLY A 95 -1.53 -12.18 -8.21
N PRO A 96 -1.88 -13.26 -8.95
CA PRO A 96 -2.59 -13.14 -10.22
C PRO A 96 -4.01 -12.57 -10.05
N GLU A 97 -4.62 -12.18 -11.16
CA GLU A 97 -5.94 -11.53 -11.27
C GLU A 97 -7.04 -12.11 -10.36
N VAL A 98 -7.01 -13.41 -10.09
CA VAL A 98 -7.98 -14.10 -9.21
C VAL A 98 -7.96 -13.56 -7.78
N ALA A 99 -6.78 -13.28 -7.21
CA ALA A 99 -6.66 -12.71 -5.86
C ALA A 99 -7.14 -11.25 -5.85
N ARG A 100 -6.80 -10.47 -6.88
CA ARG A 100 -7.29 -9.10 -7.06
C ARG A 100 -8.83 -9.06 -7.12
N ARG A 101 -9.43 -10.00 -7.85
CA ARG A 101 -10.88 -10.08 -8.00
C ARG A 101 -11.59 -10.50 -6.71
N ALA A 102 -10.99 -11.38 -5.92
CA ALA A 102 -11.52 -11.73 -4.59
C ALA A 102 -11.57 -10.51 -3.66
N VAL A 103 -10.54 -9.66 -3.69
CA VAL A 103 -10.49 -8.40 -2.93
C VAL A 103 -11.58 -7.42 -3.38
N LEU A 104 -11.81 -7.32 -4.69
CA LEU A 104 -12.85 -6.46 -5.24
C LEU A 104 -14.26 -6.95 -4.90
N VAL A 105 -14.49 -8.26 -4.93
CA VAL A 105 -15.76 -8.88 -4.52
C VAL A 105 -16.02 -8.65 -3.03
N GLU A 106 -14.99 -8.74 -2.18
CA GLU A 106 -15.12 -8.44 -0.76
C GLU A 106 -15.43 -6.95 -0.51
N ALA A 107 -14.79 -6.06 -1.28
CA ALA A 107 -15.06 -4.63 -1.23
C ALA A 107 -16.49 -4.27 -1.66
N GLU A 108 -17.00 -4.93 -2.70
CA GLU A 108 -18.39 -4.79 -3.13
C GLU A 108 -19.35 -5.21 -2.00
N ARG A 109 -19.12 -6.37 -1.39
CA ARG A 109 -19.97 -6.85 -0.30
C ARG A 109 -19.93 -5.97 0.95
N SER A 110 -18.75 -5.46 1.30
CA SER A 110 -18.55 -4.70 2.52
C SER A 110 -18.95 -3.23 2.41
N GLN A 111 -18.74 -2.59 1.25
CA GLN A 111 -18.93 -1.14 1.07
C GLN A 111 -19.91 -0.79 -0.07
N GLY A 112 -20.49 -1.77 -0.77
CA GLY A 112 -21.33 -1.51 -1.95
C GLY A 112 -20.54 -0.96 -3.14
N LEU A 113 -19.25 -1.25 -3.19
CA LEU A 113 -18.33 -0.69 -4.18
C LEU A 113 -18.49 -1.36 -5.56
N ALA A 114 -18.68 -0.54 -6.59
CA ALA A 114 -18.69 -1.04 -7.97
C ALA A 114 -17.34 -1.66 -8.35
N LEU A 115 -17.35 -2.91 -8.85
CA LEU A 115 -16.14 -3.63 -9.28
C LEU A 115 -15.27 -2.81 -10.23
N GLU A 116 -15.88 -2.15 -11.21
CA GLU A 116 -15.17 -1.31 -12.20
C GLU A 116 -14.41 -0.15 -11.55
N LEU A 117 -14.97 0.47 -10.51
CA LEU A 117 -14.28 1.54 -9.79
C LEU A 117 -13.11 0.94 -9.00
N GLY A 118 -13.32 -0.20 -8.35
CA GLY A 118 -12.28 -0.88 -7.60
C GLY A 118 -11.10 -1.30 -8.47
N GLU A 119 -11.34 -1.81 -9.68
CA GLU A 119 -10.29 -2.18 -10.63
C GLU A 119 -9.41 -1.01 -11.05
N ARG A 120 -9.98 0.21 -11.09
CA ARG A 120 -9.24 1.44 -11.41
C ARG A 120 -8.55 2.04 -10.17
N VAL A 121 -9.22 2.00 -9.02
CA VAL A 121 -8.67 2.51 -7.75
C VAL A 121 -7.51 1.64 -7.26
N LEU A 122 -7.60 0.32 -7.37
CA LEU A 122 -6.65 -0.63 -6.79
C LEU A 122 -5.20 -0.38 -7.25
N PRO A 123 -4.87 -0.31 -8.55
CA PRO A 123 -3.49 -0.06 -8.99
C PRO A 123 -3.00 1.34 -8.60
N ALA A 124 -3.86 2.35 -8.66
CA ALA A 124 -3.50 3.71 -8.26
C ALA A 124 -3.23 3.82 -6.74
N LEU A 125 -4.04 3.12 -5.93
CA LEU A 125 -3.85 2.99 -4.48
C LEU A 125 -2.54 2.25 -4.16
N ALA A 126 -2.24 1.18 -4.89
CA ALA A 126 -1.00 0.41 -4.73
C ALA A 126 0.24 1.26 -5.01
N MET A 127 0.23 2.05 -6.10
CA MET A 127 1.31 3.01 -6.40
C MET A 127 1.49 4.03 -5.30
N LEU A 128 0.39 4.58 -4.79
CA LEU A 128 0.42 5.60 -3.75
C LEU A 128 0.97 5.03 -2.44
N VAL A 129 0.44 3.90 -1.96
CA VAL A 129 0.90 3.25 -0.72
C VAL A 129 2.34 2.75 -0.88
N GLY A 130 2.65 2.06 -1.97
CA GLY A 130 3.98 1.56 -2.28
C GLY A 130 5.00 2.71 -2.32
N GLY A 131 4.67 3.79 -3.02
CA GLY A 131 5.51 4.98 -3.09
C GLY A 131 5.66 5.71 -1.76
N TYR A 132 4.65 5.75 -0.89
CA TYR A 132 4.79 6.28 0.48
C TYR A 132 5.76 5.44 1.32
N ILE A 133 5.68 4.12 1.21
CA ILE A 133 6.59 3.20 1.91
C ILE A 133 8.02 3.40 1.42
N THR A 134 8.24 3.44 0.10
CA THR A 134 9.58 3.65 -0.46
C THR A 134 10.10 5.05 -0.22
N ALA A 135 9.26 6.09 -0.26
CA ALA A 135 9.68 7.46 0.04
C ALA A 135 10.10 7.59 1.51
N ARG A 136 9.45 6.86 2.42
CA ARG A 136 9.84 6.82 3.83
C ARG A 136 11.11 6.00 4.05
N ALA A 137 11.23 4.85 3.41
CA ALA A 137 12.41 4.00 3.53
C ALA A 137 13.65 4.59 2.81
N GLY A 138 13.45 5.28 1.68
CA GLY A 138 14.48 5.87 0.83
C GLY A 138 14.81 7.34 1.11
N GLY A 139 14.00 8.04 1.90
CA GLY A 139 14.29 9.39 2.39
C GLY A 139 15.48 9.47 3.35
N SER A 140 15.95 8.33 3.84
CA SER A 140 17.03 8.18 4.82
C SER A 140 18.39 7.89 4.16
N GLY A 141 18.67 8.57 3.04
CA GLY A 141 19.95 8.58 2.34
C GLY A 141 21.00 9.54 2.91
N ALA A 142 20.80 10.07 4.12
CA ALA A 142 21.79 10.87 4.84
C ALA A 142 22.21 10.10 6.11
N GLU A 143 23.36 9.42 6.00
CA GLU A 143 24.32 9.12 7.07
C GLU A 143 23.74 8.79 8.47
N GLY A 144 23.73 7.51 8.82
CA GLY A 144 23.82 7.07 10.22
C GLY A 144 22.62 6.25 10.73
N SER A 145 22.83 4.94 10.91
CA SER A 145 22.28 4.10 11.98
C SER A 145 20.76 4.05 12.24
N GLY A 146 19.88 4.71 11.46
CA GLY A 146 18.45 4.86 11.76
C GLY A 146 17.47 4.12 10.84
N GLY A 147 17.91 3.56 9.71
CA GLY A 147 17.01 2.93 8.72
C GLY A 147 16.27 1.69 9.26
N LEU A 148 16.90 0.94 10.17
CA LEU A 148 16.32 -0.25 10.79
C LEU A 148 15.20 0.07 11.81
N ASP A 149 15.21 1.24 12.44
CA ASP A 149 14.15 1.66 13.37
C ASP A 149 12.87 2.04 12.59
N GLU A 150 13.02 2.69 11.43
CA GLU A 150 11.92 2.99 10.54
C GLU A 150 11.37 1.77 9.80
N LEU A 151 12.24 0.82 9.40
CA LEU A 151 11.81 -0.48 8.86
C LEU A 151 11.08 -1.31 9.90
N GLY A 152 11.53 -1.27 11.17
CA GLY A 152 10.82 -1.86 12.30
C GLY A 152 9.44 -1.23 12.49
N GLY A 153 9.33 0.10 12.38
CA GLY A 153 8.05 0.82 12.38
C GLY A 153 7.15 0.48 11.18
N LEU A 154 7.73 0.27 9.99
CA LEU A 154 6.99 -0.19 8.81
C LEU A 154 6.47 -1.63 9.02
N ARG A 155 7.29 -2.51 9.60
CA ARG A 155 6.89 -3.89 9.94
C ARG A 155 5.81 -3.91 11.01
N ASP A 156 5.90 -3.06 12.03
CA ASP A 156 4.85 -2.83 13.04
C ASP A 156 3.55 -2.29 12.40
N THR A 157 3.66 -1.42 11.38
CA THR A 157 2.47 -0.93 10.68
C THR A 157 1.83 -1.96 9.74
N LEU A 158 2.63 -2.89 9.20
CA LEU A 158 2.18 -3.98 8.33
C LEU A 158 1.66 -5.18 9.14
N THR A 159 2.18 -5.36 10.35
CA THR A 159 1.81 -6.43 11.28
C THR A 159 1.01 -5.79 12.42
N PRO A 160 -0.33 -5.69 12.31
CA PRO A 160 -1.11 -5.38 13.50
C PRO A 160 -0.78 -6.44 14.54
N ASP A 161 -0.28 -5.97 15.68
CA ASP A 161 0.10 -6.73 16.86
C ASP A 161 -0.72 -8.02 17.04
N ALA A 162 -0.05 -9.16 16.86
CA ALA A 162 -0.43 -10.43 17.46
C ALA A 162 0.58 -10.72 18.58
N GLY A 163 0.85 -9.71 19.41
CA GLY A 163 2.00 -9.60 20.29
C GLY A 163 1.63 -9.35 21.75
N ASP A 164 0.51 -9.89 22.23
CA ASP A 164 0.33 -10.13 23.67
C ASP A 164 -0.24 -11.53 23.93
N SER A 165 0.65 -12.51 23.95
CA SER A 165 0.36 -13.81 24.54
C SER A 165 1.60 -14.32 25.27
N GLY A 166 1.70 -13.89 26.53
CA GLY A 166 2.42 -14.63 27.55
C GLY A 166 3.51 -13.85 28.28
N ALA A 167 3.17 -13.32 29.45
CA ALA A 167 3.97 -13.47 30.68
C ALA A 167 3.27 -12.85 31.89
N ASP A 168 2.12 -13.39 32.32
CA ASP A 168 1.71 -13.29 33.72
C ASP A 168 2.03 -14.62 34.40
N ARG A 169 3.28 -14.72 34.84
CA ARG A 169 3.74 -15.68 35.83
C ARG A 169 4.45 -14.90 36.91
N ILE A 170 3.72 -14.55 37.96
CA ILE A 170 4.26 -14.45 39.32
C ILE A 170 3.18 -14.84 40.33
#